data_AF-A0A6N9VMD6-F1
#
_entry.id   AF-A0A6N9VMD6-F1
#
_cell.length_a   1.000
_cell.length_b   1.000
_cell.length_c   1.000
_cell.angle_alpha   90.00
_cell.angle_beta   90.00
_cell.angle_gamma   90.00
#
_symmetry.space_group_name_H-M   'P 1'
#
loop_
_entity.id
_entity.type
_entity.pdbx_description
1 polymer ?
#
loop_
_entity_poly.entity_id
_entity_poly.type
_entity_poly.pdbx_seq_one_letter_code
_entity_poly.pdbx_strand_id
1 'polypeptide(L)'
;MSPLSRPSRFRRIGLCVATGALAAVTAAAPALAADPQPVDQRGEAAVSAPAPTSDELSASALQREHEARQEAQTQNQAKPQAPKRTYKGRVIAKPYLLLRDKPTRSSKVVGSVEYGTVVKIFCKTTGDNVDGNNRWYLLTDGTWAWGSARYIENIGAAPRFC
;
A
#
# COMPACT_ATOMS: atom_id res chain seq x y z
N MET A 1 15.59 -47.51 16.63
CA MET A 1 14.59 -47.99 15.65
C MET A 1 13.35 -47.11 15.79
N SER A 2 12.86 -46.25 14.91
CA SER A 2 13.26 -45.66 13.63
C SER A 2 12.44 -44.35 13.54
N PRO A 3 12.95 -43.20 13.06
CA PRO A 3 12.13 -42.00 12.92
C PRO A 3 11.29 -42.02 11.63
N LEU A 4 9.99 -41.81 11.76
CA LEU A 4 9.08 -41.61 10.62
C LEU A 4 9.29 -40.21 10.04
N SER A 5 10.10 -40.17 8.98
CA SER A 5 10.36 -39.01 8.14
C SER A 5 9.11 -38.67 7.30
N ARG A 6 8.62 -37.43 7.40
CA ARG A 6 7.45 -36.95 6.64
C ARG A 6 7.95 -36.04 5.51
N PRO A 7 7.70 -36.36 4.22
CA PRO A 7 8.30 -35.61 3.12
C PRO A 7 7.64 -34.23 2.89
N SER A 8 8.49 -33.21 2.79
CA SER A 8 8.14 -31.84 2.42
C SER A 8 7.77 -31.75 0.95
N ARG A 9 6.59 -31.17 0.64
CA ARG A 9 6.19 -30.90 -0.74
C ARG A 9 6.80 -29.58 -1.21
N PHE A 10 7.96 -29.66 -1.85
CA PHE A 10 8.51 -28.56 -2.64
C PHE A 10 7.61 -28.30 -3.85
N ARG A 11 6.83 -27.22 -3.82
CA ARG A 11 6.04 -26.77 -4.96
C ARG A 11 6.91 -25.82 -5.79
N ARG A 12 7.26 -26.29 -6.99
CA ARG A 12 8.15 -25.64 -7.97
C ARG A 12 7.59 -24.27 -8.37
N ILE A 13 8.49 -23.29 -8.41
CA ILE A 13 8.26 -21.92 -8.87
C ILE A 13 8.19 -21.94 -10.39
N GLY A 14 7.06 -21.50 -10.97
CA GLY A 14 6.91 -21.25 -12.40
C GLY A 14 7.43 -19.85 -12.73
N LEU A 15 8.47 -19.78 -13.55
CA LEU A 15 9.07 -18.56 -14.07
C LEU A 15 8.36 -18.19 -15.39
N CYS A 16 7.61 -17.08 -15.41
CA CYS A 16 7.09 -16.48 -16.65
C CYS A 16 7.98 -15.30 -17.03
N VAL A 17 8.71 -15.42 -18.15
CA VAL A 17 9.44 -14.32 -18.79
C VAL A 17 8.53 -13.71 -19.84
N ALA A 18 8.13 -12.45 -19.65
CA ALA A 18 7.43 -11.67 -20.67
C ALA A 18 8.37 -10.55 -21.15
N THR A 19 8.99 -10.76 -22.30
CA THR A 19 9.75 -9.73 -23.03
C THR A 19 8.77 -8.89 -23.84
N GLY A 20 8.60 -7.62 -23.45
CA GLY A 20 7.87 -6.62 -24.24
C GLY A 20 8.83 -5.54 -24.70
N ALA A 21 9.09 -5.48 -26.01
CA ALA A 21 9.81 -4.39 -26.66
C ALA A 21 8.79 -3.56 -27.44
N LEU A 22 8.72 -2.24 -27.21
CA LEU A 22 7.98 -1.31 -28.06
C LEU A 22 8.76 -0.01 -28.26
N ALA A 23 8.69 0.48 -29.49
CA ALA A 23 9.68 1.26 -30.21
C ALA A 23 9.71 2.76 -29.88
N ALA A 24 10.89 3.37 -30.05
CA ALA A 24 11.10 4.81 -30.03
C ALA A 24 10.66 5.43 -31.36
N VAL A 25 9.83 6.47 -31.30
CA VAL A 25 9.53 7.35 -32.43
C VAL A 25 10.12 8.72 -32.12
N THR A 26 11.13 9.11 -32.90
CA THR A 26 11.62 10.48 -32.99
C THR A 26 11.09 11.08 -34.29
N ALA A 27 10.47 12.26 -34.23
CA ALA A 27 10.21 13.06 -35.42
C ALA A 27 10.37 14.55 -35.09
N ALA A 28 11.08 15.22 -35.98
CA ALA A 28 11.72 16.51 -35.84
C ALA A 28 10.77 17.71 -35.88
N ALA A 29 11.21 18.82 -35.28
CA ALA A 29 10.64 20.16 -35.45
C ALA A 29 11.20 20.84 -36.71
N PRO A 30 10.41 21.67 -37.42
CA PRO A 30 10.94 22.74 -38.23
C PRO A 30 10.79 24.08 -37.50
N ALA A 31 11.89 24.82 -37.45
CA ALA A 31 11.91 26.25 -37.20
C ALA A 31 11.93 26.97 -38.54
N LEU A 32 10.98 27.87 -38.80
CA LEU A 32 11.11 28.94 -39.79
C LEU A 32 10.42 30.20 -39.26
N ALA A 33 11.22 31.26 -39.17
CA ALA A 33 10.83 32.62 -38.84
C ALA A 33 10.25 33.32 -40.07
N ALA A 34 9.25 34.19 -39.87
CA ALA A 34 8.92 35.28 -40.77
C ALA A 34 8.09 36.33 -40.03
N ASP A 35 8.70 37.47 -39.71
CA ASP A 35 7.99 38.74 -39.47
C ASP A 35 7.86 39.47 -40.81
N PRO A 36 6.67 39.99 -41.14
CA PRO A 36 6.61 41.41 -41.48
C PRO A 36 5.33 42.11 -40.97
N GLN A 37 5.50 43.24 -40.30
CA GLN A 37 4.55 44.38 -40.31
C GLN A 37 4.68 45.17 -41.66
N PRO A 38 3.86 46.17 -42.06
CA PRO A 38 2.58 46.72 -41.52
C PRO A 38 1.50 46.98 -42.64
N VAL A 39 0.29 47.45 -42.29
CA VAL A 39 -0.43 48.67 -42.78
C VAL A 39 -1.97 48.59 -42.60
N ASP A 40 -2.52 49.72 -42.17
CA ASP A 40 -3.94 50.03 -41.92
C ASP A 40 -4.92 49.74 -43.08
N GLN A 41 -6.13 49.30 -42.71
CA GLN A 41 -7.35 49.73 -43.40
C GLN A 41 -8.58 49.68 -42.48
N ARG A 42 -9.07 50.88 -42.21
CA ARG A 42 -10.32 51.26 -41.55
C ARG A 42 -11.51 50.94 -42.47
N GLY A 43 -12.54 50.26 -41.97
CA GLY A 43 -13.83 50.16 -42.66
C GLY A 43 -14.73 49.05 -42.12
N GLU A 44 -15.93 49.45 -41.71
CA GLU A 44 -17.09 48.67 -41.24
C GLU A 44 -17.16 47.15 -41.48
N ALA A 45 -17.53 46.40 -40.44
CA ALA A 45 -18.84 45.74 -40.39
C ALA A 45 -19.01 44.99 -39.06
N ALA A 46 -20.05 45.37 -38.33
CA ALA A 46 -20.61 44.56 -37.25
C ALA A 46 -20.98 43.18 -37.80
N VAL A 47 -20.25 42.14 -37.38
CA VAL A 47 -20.80 40.78 -37.38
C VAL A 47 -21.06 40.44 -35.93
N SER A 48 -22.32 40.66 -35.59
CA SER A 48 -23.03 40.10 -34.45
C SER A 48 -22.50 38.70 -34.18
N ALA A 49 -21.81 38.51 -33.05
CA ALA A 49 -21.75 37.18 -32.47
C ALA A 49 -23.21 36.72 -32.32
N PRO A 50 -23.60 35.54 -32.84
CA PRO A 50 -24.92 35.03 -32.51
C PRO A 50 -24.98 34.92 -30.99
N ALA A 51 -25.99 35.53 -30.39
CA ALA A 51 -26.32 35.24 -29.01
C ALA A 51 -26.41 33.71 -28.89
N PRO A 52 -25.77 33.09 -27.88
CA PRO A 52 -25.86 31.64 -27.73
C PRO A 52 -27.34 31.28 -27.71
N THR A 53 -27.76 30.44 -28.65
CA THR A 53 -29.14 30.00 -28.72
C THR A 53 -29.47 29.24 -27.44
N SER A 54 -30.73 29.24 -27.04
CA SER A 54 -31.18 28.60 -25.80
C SER A 54 -30.69 27.15 -25.65
N ASP A 55 -30.55 26.44 -26.77
CA ASP A 55 -30.01 25.08 -26.84
C ASP A 55 -28.53 24.98 -26.43
N GLU A 56 -27.71 25.97 -26.78
CA GLU A 56 -26.28 26.01 -26.42
C GLU A 56 -26.07 26.37 -24.94
N LEU A 57 -26.95 27.21 -24.38
CA LEU A 57 -27.00 27.49 -22.95
C LEU A 57 -27.38 26.23 -22.14
N SER A 58 -28.32 25.44 -22.65
CA SER A 58 -28.72 24.16 -22.05
C SER A 58 -27.62 23.11 -22.13
N ALA A 59 -26.90 23.00 -23.25
CA ALA A 59 -25.74 22.12 -23.36
C ALA A 59 -24.62 22.51 -22.37
N SER A 60 -24.37 23.81 -22.22
CA SER A 60 -23.36 24.34 -21.29
C SER A 60 -23.76 24.14 -19.81
N ALA A 61 -25.05 24.18 -19.49
CA ALA A 61 -25.55 23.91 -18.14
C ALA A 61 -25.41 22.42 -17.78
N LEU A 62 -25.79 21.52 -18.68
CA LEU A 62 -25.65 20.08 -18.49
C LEU A 62 -24.19 19.65 -18.35
N GLN A 63 -23.28 20.29 -19.10
CA GLN A 63 -21.84 20.05 -19.00
C GLN A 63 -21.29 20.44 -17.61
N ARG A 64 -21.66 21.62 -17.09
CA ARG A 64 -21.25 22.06 -15.73
C ARG A 64 -21.82 21.18 -14.64
N GLU A 65 -23.03 20.67 -14.80
CA GLU A 65 -23.61 19.69 -13.87
C GLU A 65 -22.86 18.35 -13.90
N HIS A 66 -22.39 17.92 -15.08
CA HIS A 66 -21.60 16.71 -15.22
C HIS A 66 -20.21 16.85 -14.59
N GLU A 67 -19.54 17.98 -14.80
CA GLU A 67 -18.23 18.28 -14.22
C GLU A 67 -18.32 18.41 -12.68
N ALA A 68 -19.33 19.09 -12.16
CA ALA A 68 -19.56 19.17 -10.71
C ALA A 68 -19.86 17.79 -10.08
N ARG A 69 -20.59 16.92 -10.80
CA ARG A 69 -20.82 15.53 -10.37
C ARG A 69 -19.53 14.70 -10.43
N GLN A 70 -18.66 14.93 -11.41
CA GLN A 70 -17.36 14.24 -11.52
C GLN A 70 -16.38 14.66 -10.42
N GLU A 71 -16.37 15.94 -10.02
CA GLU A 71 -15.55 16.42 -8.89
C GLU A 71 -16.06 15.86 -7.55
N ALA A 72 -17.38 15.83 -7.33
CA ALA A 72 -17.99 15.23 -6.14
C ALA A 72 -17.78 13.71 -6.06
N GLN A 73 -17.67 13.03 -7.20
CA GLN A 73 -17.35 11.60 -7.27
C GLN A 73 -15.86 11.33 -7.00
N THR A 74 -14.96 12.20 -7.46
CA THR A 74 -13.51 12.08 -7.21
C THR A 74 -13.18 12.23 -5.72
N GLN A 75 -13.92 13.06 -4.98
CA GLN A 75 -13.73 13.23 -3.54
C GLN A 75 -14.28 12.06 -2.68
N ASN A 76 -15.24 11.29 -3.22
CA ASN A 76 -15.76 10.06 -2.59
C ASN A 76 -14.95 8.81 -2.94
N GLN A 77 -13.84 8.94 -3.68
CA GLN A 77 -12.91 7.85 -3.86
C GLN A 77 -12.31 7.50 -2.49
N ALA A 78 -12.83 6.41 -1.93
CA ALA A 78 -12.45 5.85 -0.65
C ALA A 78 -10.95 5.96 -0.43
N LYS A 79 -10.55 6.74 0.58
CA LYS A 79 -9.20 6.76 1.15
C LYS A 79 -8.67 5.33 1.09
N PRO A 80 -7.58 5.05 0.36
CA PRO A 80 -7.03 3.70 0.29
C PRO A 80 -6.90 3.23 1.73
N GLN A 81 -7.72 2.25 2.12
CA GLN A 81 -7.63 1.68 3.45
C GLN A 81 -6.23 1.12 3.51
N ALA A 82 -5.34 1.78 4.26
CA ALA A 82 -3.98 1.32 4.42
C ALA A 82 -4.10 -0.15 4.78
N PRO A 83 -3.47 -1.07 4.02
CA PRO A 83 -3.63 -2.49 4.25
C PRO A 83 -3.36 -2.71 5.73
N LYS A 84 -4.25 -3.42 6.46
CA LYS A 84 -4.08 -3.69 7.89
C LYS A 84 -2.64 -4.19 8.06
N ARG A 85 -1.74 -3.32 8.54
CA ARG A 85 -0.29 -3.56 8.45
C ARG A 85 0.02 -4.71 9.40
N THR A 86 0.08 -5.92 8.88
CA THR A 86 0.58 -7.07 9.62
C THR A 86 2.09 -7.06 9.52
N TYR A 87 2.75 -7.08 10.67
CA TYR A 87 4.20 -7.13 10.76
C TYR A 87 4.64 -8.59 10.80
N LYS A 88 5.90 -8.84 10.49
CA LYS A 88 6.49 -10.18 10.53
C LYS A 88 7.69 -10.17 11.46
N GLY A 89 7.93 -11.30 12.10
CA GLY A 89 9.16 -11.52 12.85
C GLY A 89 9.58 -12.97 12.84
N ARG A 90 10.87 -13.23 13.04
CA ARG A 90 11.44 -14.57 13.17
C ARG A 90 11.70 -14.87 14.64
N VAL A 91 11.23 -16.01 15.11
CA VAL A 91 11.53 -16.46 16.47
C VAL A 91 13.00 -16.90 16.55
N ILE A 92 13.74 -16.32 17.50
CA ILE A 92 15.16 -16.63 17.73
C ILE A 92 15.42 -17.33 19.08
N ALA A 93 14.39 -17.52 19.91
CA ALA A 93 14.49 -18.33 21.13
C ALA A 93 14.75 -19.80 20.81
N LYS A 94 15.68 -20.43 21.56
CA LYS A 94 15.96 -21.88 21.48
C LYS A 94 15.50 -22.57 22.77
N PRO A 95 14.84 -23.75 22.69
CA PRO A 95 14.37 -24.43 21.46
C PRO A 95 13.08 -23.82 20.89
N TYR A 96 12.31 -23.09 21.69
CA TYR A 96 11.05 -22.45 21.32
C TYR A 96 10.80 -21.20 22.17
N LEU A 97 9.88 -20.34 21.72
CA LEU A 97 9.35 -19.20 22.45
C LEU A 97 8.02 -19.58 23.12
N LEU A 98 7.91 -19.39 24.43
CA LEU A 98 6.65 -19.51 25.15
C LEU A 98 5.73 -18.31 24.87
N LEU A 99 4.47 -18.58 24.55
CA LEU A 99 3.43 -17.59 24.33
C LEU A 99 2.54 -17.47 25.56
N ARG A 100 2.09 -16.24 25.84
CA ARG A 100 1.44 -15.87 27.10
C ARG A 100 0.12 -15.13 26.89
N ASP A 101 -0.80 -15.22 27.86
CA ASP A 101 -2.09 -14.51 27.79
C ASP A 101 -1.96 -13.00 28.05
N LYS A 102 -0.90 -12.56 28.74
CA LYS A 102 -0.59 -11.15 29.03
C LYS A 102 0.90 -10.88 28.76
N PRO A 103 1.31 -9.61 28.55
CA PRO A 103 2.71 -9.24 28.34
C PRO A 103 3.51 -9.22 29.66
N THR A 104 3.36 -10.26 30.48
CA THR A 104 4.07 -10.41 31.76
C THR A 104 4.72 -11.79 31.85
N ARG A 105 5.84 -11.90 32.59
CA ARG A 105 6.57 -13.17 32.75
C ARG A 105 5.84 -14.17 33.64
N SER A 106 4.96 -13.68 34.51
CA SER A 106 4.16 -14.47 35.44
C SER A 106 2.83 -14.95 34.85
N SER A 107 2.45 -14.46 33.68
CA SER A 107 1.16 -14.79 33.07
C SER A 107 1.09 -16.23 32.57
N LYS A 108 -0.12 -16.74 32.36
CA LYS A 108 -0.36 -18.12 31.91
C LYS A 108 0.27 -18.33 30.54
N VAL A 109 1.03 -19.43 30.41
CA VAL A 109 1.50 -19.91 29.11
C VAL A 109 0.33 -20.53 28.35
N VAL A 110 0.06 -20.02 27.15
CA VAL A 110 -1.05 -20.45 26.29
C VAL A 110 -0.60 -21.16 25.01
N GLY A 111 0.71 -21.25 24.79
CA GLY A 111 1.27 -21.98 23.66
C GLY A 111 2.78 -21.80 23.55
N SER A 112 3.35 -22.29 22.45
CA SER A 112 4.75 -22.12 22.10
C SER A 112 4.94 -21.99 20.59
N VAL A 113 6.06 -21.41 20.18
CA VAL A 113 6.47 -21.30 18.77
C VAL A 113 7.90 -21.74 18.62
N GLU A 114 8.18 -22.63 17.68
CA GLU A 114 9.52 -23.19 17.47
C GLU A 114 10.52 -22.15 16.96
N TYR A 115 11.80 -22.37 17.31
CA TYR A 115 12.92 -21.61 16.77
C TYR A 115 12.88 -21.51 15.24
N GLY A 116 13.19 -20.33 14.70
CA GLY A 116 13.25 -20.07 13.26
C GLY A 116 11.90 -19.82 12.58
N THR A 117 10.78 -20.10 13.26
CA THR A 117 9.43 -19.86 12.74
C THR A 117 9.21 -18.37 12.49
N VAL A 118 8.59 -18.04 11.35
CA VAL A 118 8.16 -16.68 11.03
C VAL A 118 6.73 -16.47 11.52
N VAL A 119 6.56 -15.51 12.43
CA VAL A 119 5.28 -15.14 13.03
C VAL A 119 4.75 -13.82 12.49
N LYS A 120 3.42 -13.69 12.44
CA LYS A 120 2.67 -12.47 12.19
C LYS A 120 2.42 -11.76 13.52
N ILE A 121 2.77 -10.48 13.53
CA ILE A 121 2.66 -9.59 14.67
C ILE A 121 1.62 -8.52 14.35
N PHE A 122 0.68 -8.30 15.27
CA PHE A 122 -0.33 -7.27 15.14
C PHE A 122 0.17 -5.92 15.65
N CYS A 123 0.69 -5.87 16.87
CA CYS A 123 1.21 -4.67 17.50
C CYS A 123 2.19 -4.99 18.63
N LYS A 124 2.84 -3.95 19.17
CA LYS A 124 3.75 -4.05 20.32
C LYS A 124 3.20 -3.30 21.53
N THR A 125 3.56 -3.75 22.72
CA THR A 125 3.27 -3.02 23.97
C THR A 125 4.47 -3.05 24.91
N THR A 126 4.39 -2.27 25.98
CA THR A 126 5.29 -2.34 27.12
C THR A 126 4.73 -3.34 28.13
N GLY A 127 5.60 -4.19 28.68
CA GLY A 127 5.25 -5.20 29.68
C GLY A 127 6.45 -5.52 30.57
N ASP A 128 6.49 -6.74 31.11
CA ASP A 128 7.59 -7.15 31.98
C ASP A 128 8.93 -7.18 31.23
N ASN A 129 10.01 -6.90 31.95
CA ASN A 129 11.36 -7.00 31.41
C ASN A 129 11.77 -8.48 31.23
N VAL A 130 12.21 -8.83 30.04
CA VAL A 130 12.83 -10.12 29.70
C VAL A 130 14.22 -9.84 29.15
N ASP A 131 15.26 -10.23 29.89
CA ASP A 131 16.68 -10.04 29.55
C ASP A 131 17.02 -8.63 29.04
N GLY A 132 16.55 -7.60 29.75
CA GLY A 132 16.80 -6.21 29.40
C GLY A 132 15.81 -5.59 28.41
N ASN A 133 14.84 -6.35 27.89
CA ASN A 133 13.84 -5.85 26.94
C ASN A 133 12.41 -6.00 27.50
N ASN A 134 11.71 -4.87 27.66
CA ASN A 134 10.34 -4.79 28.18
C ASN A 134 9.26 -4.76 27.09
N ARG A 135 9.64 -4.99 25.84
CA ARG A 135 8.72 -4.95 24.71
C ARG A 135 8.13 -6.33 24.45
N TRP A 136 6.84 -6.35 24.19
CA TRP A 136 6.07 -7.56 23.89
C TRP A 136 5.30 -7.39 22.59
N TYR A 137 5.11 -8.48 21.86
CA TYR A 137 4.39 -8.54 20.60
C TYR A 137 3.15 -9.39 20.72
N LEU A 138 2.02 -8.87 20.24
CA LEU A 138 0.78 -9.63 20.10
C LEU A 138 0.80 -10.38 18.77
N LEU A 139 0.83 -11.71 18.84
CA LEU A 139 0.94 -12.60 17.69
C LEU A 139 -0.43 -13.09 17.21
N THR A 140 -0.57 -13.34 15.91
CA THR A 140 -1.85 -13.70 15.28
C THR A 140 -1.84 -15.03 14.53
N ASP A 141 -0.76 -15.81 14.60
CA ASP A 141 -0.62 -17.09 13.88
C ASP A 141 -1.17 -18.30 14.65
N GLY A 142 -2.38 -18.15 15.17
CA GLY A 142 -3.06 -19.14 16.00
C GLY A 142 -3.91 -18.45 17.06
N THR A 143 -3.84 -18.94 18.29
CA THR A 143 -4.41 -18.25 19.45
C THR A 143 -3.69 -16.92 19.66
N TRP A 144 -4.45 -15.84 19.79
CA TRP A 144 -3.89 -14.51 20.08
C TRP A 144 -3.14 -14.56 21.41
N ALA A 145 -1.85 -14.29 21.35
CA ALA A 145 -0.97 -14.43 22.52
C ALA A 145 0.24 -13.50 22.42
N TRP A 146 0.83 -13.24 23.58
CA TRP A 146 1.98 -12.37 23.74
C TRP A 146 3.28 -13.15 23.71
N GLY A 147 4.19 -12.74 22.83
CA GLY A 147 5.58 -13.19 22.80
C GLY A 147 6.52 -12.05 23.17
N SER A 148 7.57 -12.34 23.95
CA SER A 148 8.58 -11.33 24.26
C SER A 148 9.32 -10.90 22.99
N ALA A 149 9.39 -9.59 22.73
CA ALA A 149 10.15 -9.05 21.61
C ALA A 149 11.65 -9.30 21.75
N ARG A 150 12.13 -9.65 22.95
CA ARG A 150 13.52 -10.08 23.18
C ARG A 150 13.94 -11.22 22.27
N TYR A 151 13.00 -12.09 21.90
CA TYR A 151 13.25 -13.32 21.15
C TYR A 151 12.53 -13.37 19.80
N ILE A 152 12.10 -12.22 19.27
CA ILE A 152 11.51 -12.12 17.94
C ILE A 152 12.27 -11.03 17.18
N GLU A 153 13.01 -11.44 16.15
CA GLU A 153 13.68 -10.53 15.23
C GLU A 153 12.68 -10.00 14.21
N ASN A 154 12.56 -8.68 14.06
CA ASN A 154 11.61 -8.10 13.13
C ASN A 154 12.06 -8.32 11.68
N ILE A 155 11.12 -8.74 10.83
CA ILE A 155 11.32 -8.81 9.38
C ILE A 155 10.64 -7.57 8.79
N GLY A 156 11.44 -6.57 8.47
CA GLY A 156 10.97 -5.28 7.95
C GLY A 156 10.69 -4.27 9.06
N ALA A 157 9.66 -3.44 8.86
CA ALA A 157 9.32 -2.36 9.79
C ALA A 157 8.93 -2.90 11.18
N ALA A 158 9.29 -2.15 12.22
CA ALA A 158 8.87 -2.49 13.58
C ALA A 158 7.35 -2.34 13.75
N PRO A 159 6.71 -3.21 14.56
CA PRO A 159 5.28 -3.09 14.82
C PRO A 159 4.89 -1.72 15.39
N ARG A 160 3.68 -1.27 15.07
CA ARG A 160 3.05 -0.13 15.75
C ARG A 160 2.73 -0.49 17.20
N PHE A 161 2.58 0.52 18.05
CA PHE A 161 2.03 0.29 19.39
C PHE A 161 0.57 -0.18 19.32
N CYS A 162 0.23 -1.07 20.26
CA CYS A 162 -1.13 -1.22 20.75
C CYS A 162 -1.42 0.03 21.60
#